data_AF-A0A1F1LEB4-F1
#
_entry.id   AF-A0A1F1LEB4-F1
#
_cell.length_a   1.000
_cell.length_b   1.000
_cell.length_c   1.000
_cell.angle_alpha   90.00
_cell.angle_beta   90.00
_cell.angle_gamma   90.00
#
_symmetry.space_group_name_H-M   'P 1'
#
loop_
_entity.id
_entity.type
_entity.pdbx_description
1 polymer ?
#
loop_
_entity_poly.entity_id
_entity_poly.type
_entity_poly.pdbx_seq_one_letter_code
_entity_poly.pdbx_strand_id
1 'polypeptide(L)'
;MAINKNKNGNFFYNNADKSNKNFMYSNLTRANCYNCDFSNSHFEFSSLRGAHFKKCNFYRSNLKGAEFIGSNLKGSKFKEARFEDTVFEGANLTSTDFSNAKFKNTIFVGCDLSTAKNLNLDNKNIKIFDSMPELNISEELQKVAQSAMENEFIKKSRVLDTKDGNLNGLSFMILSEKFDENTLIEGMHYIKLEIDKEFHTLSYIIRLIEHMYDVTEEAADSEEE
;
A
#
# COMPACT_ATOMS: atom_id res chain seq x y z
N MET A 1 20.08 -5.74 13.29
CA MET A 1 18.98 -5.55 12.33
C MET A 1 19.17 -6.53 11.17
N ALA A 2 18.35 -7.57 11.10
CA ALA A 2 18.40 -8.52 9.98
C ALA A 2 17.73 -7.87 8.76
N ILE A 3 18.54 -7.27 7.90
CA ILE A 3 18.11 -6.92 6.54
C ILE A 3 17.88 -8.24 5.83
N ASN A 4 16.60 -8.62 5.68
CA ASN A 4 16.22 -9.83 4.97
C ASN A 4 16.51 -9.63 3.47
N LYS A 5 17.77 -9.85 3.08
CA LYS A 5 18.22 -9.99 1.70
C LYS A 5 17.68 -11.31 1.15
N ASN A 6 16.38 -11.41 0.88
CA ASN A 6 15.87 -12.48 0.04
C ASN A 6 15.61 -11.95 -1.37
N LYS A 7 16.70 -11.91 -2.14
CA LYS A 7 16.71 -11.79 -3.60
C LYS A 7 15.84 -12.91 -4.19
N ASN A 8 14.78 -12.57 -4.91
CA ASN A 8 14.10 -13.44 -5.89
C ASN A 8 13.65 -14.85 -5.45
N GLY A 9 13.25 -15.02 -4.19
CA GLY A 9 12.58 -16.25 -3.75
C GLY A 9 11.08 -16.16 -4.00
N ASN A 10 10.57 -16.80 -5.06
CA ASN A 10 9.13 -16.89 -5.33
C ASN A 10 8.38 -17.30 -4.04
N PHE A 11 7.58 -16.39 -3.49
CA PHE A 11 6.76 -16.65 -2.30
C PHE A 11 5.61 -17.57 -2.73
N PHE A 12 5.89 -18.88 -2.75
CA PHE A 12 4.97 -19.91 -3.20
C PHE A 12 4.69 -20.88 -2.07
N TYR A 13 3.44 -20.95 -1.63
CA TYR A 13 3.02 -21.88 -0.58
C TYR A 13 1.68 -22.54 -0.91
N ASN A 14 1.54 -23.79 -0.51
CA ASN A 14 0.31 -24.54 -0.70
C ASN A 14 0.03 -25.36 0.57
N ASN A 15 -1.15 -25.19 1.17
CA ASN A 15 -1.54 -25.83 2.44
C ASN A 15 -0.51 -25.63 3.57
N ALA A 16 0.14 -24.47 3.61
CA ALA A 16 1.21 -24.20 4.57
C ALA A 16 0.71 -23.40 5.78
N ASP A 17 1.25 -23.73 6.94
CA ASP A 17 1.15 -22.89 8.14
C ASP A 17 2.25 -21.82 8.12
N LYS A 18 1.81 -20.57 8.10
CA LYS A 18 2.59 -19.34 8.18
C LYS A 18 1.99 -18.40 9.23
N SER A 19 1.33 -18.96 10.23
CA SER A 19 0.82 -18.21 11.38
C SER A 19 1.96 -17.56 12.17
N ASN A 20 1.66 -16.43 12.80
CA ASN A 20 2.57 -15.69 13.68
C ASN A 20 3.89 -15.28 12.99
N LYS A 21 3.86 -15.01 11.68
CA LYS A 21 5.05 -14.60 10.92
C LYS A 21 5.10 -13.09 10.70
N ASN A 22 6.31 -12.60 10.49
CA ASN A 22 6.58 -11.22 10.15
C ASN A 22 6.87 -11.11 8.65
N PHE A 23 5.99 -10.40 7.94
CA PHE A 23 6.09 -10.00 6.53
C PHE A 23 6.03 -8.48 6.38
N MET A 24 6.32 -7.71 7.45
CA MET A 24 6.39 -6.26 7.38
C MET A 24 7.37 -5.83 6.30
N TYR A 25 7.02 -4.78 5.55
CA TYR A 25 7.83 -4.23 4.45
C TYR A 25 8.16 -5.21 3.32
N SER A 26 7.51 -6.39 3.29
CA SER A 26 7.84 -7.41 2.31
C SER A 26 7.31 -7.08 0.93
N ASN A 27 8.12 -7.36 -0.09
CA ASN A 27 7.66 -7.43 -1.47
C ASN A 27 7.08 -8.82 -1.74
N LEU A 28 5.76 -8.93 -1.73
CA LEU A 28 5.00 -10.14 -2.06
C LEU A 28 4.39 -10.04 -3.47
N THR A 29 4.97 -9.19 -4.32
CA THR A 29 4.53 -9.03 -5.72
C THR A 29 4.52 -10.39 -6.41
N ARG A 30 3.36 -10.76 -6.97
CA ARG A 30 3.13 -12.03 -7.69
C ARG A 30 3.39 -13.29 -6.84
N ALA A 31 3.38 -13.18 -5.51
CA ALA A 31 3.36 -14.31 -4.61
C ALA A 31 2.16 -15.23 -4.91
N ASN A 32 2.28 -16.53 -4.64
CA ASN A 32 1.23 -17.50 -4.93
C ASN A 32 1.05 -18.47 -3.76
N CYS A 33 0.01 -18.21 -2.99
CA CYS A 33 -0.40 -18.95 -1.81
C CYS A 33 -1.80 -19.52 -2.04
N TYR A 34 -1.94 -20.83 -1.82
CA TYR A 34 -3.23 -21.50 -1.84
C TYR A 34 -3.48 -22.23 -0.53
N ASN A 35 -4.63 -21.95 0.10
CA ASN A 35 -5.06 -22.63 1.32
C ASN A 35 -4.04 -22.57 2.48
N CYS A 36 -3.29 -21.46 2.58
CA CYS A 36 -2.32 -21.24 3.66
C CYS A 36 -2.96 -20.55 4.86
N ASP A 37 -2.44 -20.83 6.05
CA ASP A 37 -2.79 -20.08 7.26
C ASP A 37 -1.73 -19.01 7.54
N PHE A 38 -2.14 -17.75 7.57
CA PHE A 38 -1.36 -16.58 7.96
C PHE A 38 -1.89 -15.96 9.26
N SER A 39 -2.67 -16.70 10.05
CA SER A 39 -3.27 -16.18 11.29
C SER A 39 -2.25 -15.48 12.20
N ASN A 40 -2.65 -14.35 12.77
CA ASN A 40 -1.84 -13.49 13.64
C ASN A 40 -0.52 -13.00 13.03
N SER A 41 -0.41 -12.93 11.69
CA SER A 41 0.80 -12.46 11.02
C SER A 41 0.78 -10.94 10.80
N HIS A 42 1.98 -10.41 10.59
CA HIS A 42 2.27 -9.01 10.40
C HIS A 42 2.59 -8.75 8.92
N PHE A 43 1.79 -7.93 8.25
CA PHE A 43 1.93 -7.56 6.83
C PHE A 43 2.03 -6.04 6.65
N GLU A 44 2.36 -5.31 7.70
CA GLU A 44 2.39 -3.86 7.69
C GLU A 44 3.33 -3.36 6.59
N PHE A 45 2.85 -2.44 5.76
CA PHE A 45 3.59 -1.83 4.67
C PHE A 45 4.14 -2.83 3.63
N SER A 46 3.47 -3.96 3.45
CA SER A 46 3.81 -4.94 2.43
C SER A 46 3.05 -4.70 1.12
N SER A 47 3.71 -5.01 0.00
CA SER A 47 3.08 -4.95 -1.32
C SER A 47 2.69 -6.34 -1.78
N LEU A 48 1.40 -6.54 -2.09
CA LEU A 48 0.83 -7.78 -2.60
C LEU A 48 0.40 -7.64 -4.06
N ARG A 49 1.07 -6.77 -4.82
CA ARG A 49 0.74 -6.47 -6.22
C ARG A 49 0.71 -7.72 -7.08
N GLY A 50 -0.43 -8.00 -7.71
CA GLY A 50 -0.64 -9.18 -8.55
C GLY A 50 -0.51 -10.52 -7.81
N ALA A 51 -0.52 -10.52 -6.48
CA ALA A 51 -0.35 -11.73 -5.69
C ALA A 51 -1.62 -12.57 -5.65
N HIS A 52 -1.47 -13.89 -5.60
CA HIS A 52 -2.56 -14.85 -5.50
C HIS A 52 -2.56 -15.47 -4.11
N PHE A 53 -3.45 -15.01 -3.22
CA PHE A 53 -3.66 -15.58 -1.89
C PHE A 53 -5.09 -16.12 -1.83
N LYS A 54 -5.32 -17.26 -2.48
CA LYS A 54 -6.66 -17.86 -2.62
C LYS A 54 -6.94 -18.81 -1.47
N LYS A 55 -8.13 -18.71 -0.87
CA LYS A 55 -8.56 -19.52 0.28
C LYS A 55 -7.60 -19.46 1.48
N CYS A 56 -6.85 -18.37 1.61
CA CYS A 56 -5.92 -18.17 2.71
C CYS A 56 -6.65 -17.63 3.95
N ASN A 57 -6.15 -17.97 5.12
CA ASN A 57 -6.65 -17.44 6.39
C ASN A 57 -5.73 -16.34 6.91
N PHE A 58 -6.26 -15.14 7.14
CA PHE A 58 -5.57 -13.98 7.69
C PHE A 58 -6.18 -13.58 9.04
N TYR A 59 -6.76 -14.55 9.77
CA TYR A 59 -7.38 -14.30 11.07
C TYR A 59 -6.48 -13.46 11.97
N ARG A 60 -6.98 -12.32 12.46
CA ARG A 60 -6.24 -11.38 13.33
C ARG A 60 -4.91 -10.84 12.77
N SER A 61 -4.69 -10.91 11.46
CA SER A 61 -3.47 -10.33 10.87
C SER A 61 -3.52 -8.80 10.88
N ASN A 62 -2.36 -8.17 10.94
CA ASN A 62 -2.23 -6.71 10.80
C ASN A 62 -1.80 -6.35 9.38
N LEU A 63 -2.59 -5.52 8.70
CA LEU A 63 -2.44 -5.16 7.29
C LEU A 63 -2.29 -3.64 7.11
N LYS A 64 -1.82 -2.94 8.15
CA LYS A 64 -1.60 -1.49 8.11
C LYS A 64 -0.70 -1.10 6.92
N GLY A 65 -1.14 -0.19 6.05
CA GLY A 65 -0.36 0.27 4.90
C GLY A 65 -0.09 -0.79 3.84
N ALA A 66 -0.76 -1.96 3.89
CA ALA A 66 -0.59 -3.00 2.88
C ALA A 66 -1.33 -2.64 1.59
N GLU A 67 -0.78 -3.07 0.45
CA GLU A 67 -1.33 -2.75 -0.87
C GLU A 67 -1.67 -4.01 -1.67
N PHE A 68 -2.96 -4.21 -1.94
CA PHE A 68 -3.53 -5.33 -2.69
C PHE A 68 -3.92 -4.91 -4.11
N ILE A 69 -2.92 -4.60 -4.93
CA ILE A 69 -3.12 -4.09 -6.30
C ILE A 69 -3.19 -5.24 -7.31
N GLY A 70 -4.36 -5.50 -7.88
CA GLY A 70 -4.62 -6.59 -8.82
C GLY A 70 -4.46 -7.98 -8.20
N SER A 71 -4.57 -8.09 -6.87
CA SER A 71 -4.39 -9.34 -6.14
C SER A 71 -5.61 -10.25 -6.26
N ASN A 72 -5.41 -11.56 -6.17
CA ASN A 72 -6.48 -12.54 -6.11
C ASN A 72 -6.63 -13.08 -4.69
N LEU A 73 -7.69 -12.66 -4.01
CA LEU A 73 -8.01 -13.01 -2.62
C LEU A 73 -9.22 -13.96 -2.54
N LYS A 74 -9.63 -14.56 -3.66
CA LYS A 74 -10.86 -15.36 -3.75
C LYS A 74 -10.96 -16.39 -2.63
N GLY A 75 -12.06 -16.32 -1.88
CA GLY A 75 -12.39 -17.24 -0.80
C GLY A 75 -11.51 -17.13 0.45
N SER A 76 -10.66 -16.10 0.54
CA SER A 76 -9.83 -15.87 1.72
C SER A 76 -10.63 -15.31 2.89
N LYS A 77 -10.10 -15.48 4.10
CA LYS A 77 -10.76 -15.10 5.35
C LYS A 77 -9.91 -14.06 6.08
N PHE A 78 -10.48 -12.90 6.33
CA PHE A 78 -9.87 -11.79 7.09
C PHE A 78 -10.58 -11.56 8.42
N LYS A 79 -11.07 -12.64 9.04
CA LYS A 79 -11.82 -12.53 10.29
C LYS A 79 -10.97 -11.84 11.36
N GLU A 80 -11.49 -10.78 11.98
CA GLU A 80 -10.79 -9.97 12.99
C GLU A 80 -9.46 -9.35 12.52
N ALA A 81 -9.18 -9.32 11.21
CA ALA A 81 -7.99 -8.65 10.67
C ALA A 81 -8.11 -7.12 10.83
N ARG A 82 -6.96 -6.44 10.87
CA ARG A 82 -6.88 -4.99 10.99
C ARG A 82 -6.38 -4.38 9.70
N PHE A 83 -7.18 -3.49 9.14
CA PHE A 83 -6.88 -2.67 7.97
C PHE A 83 -6.80 -1.21 8.41
N GLU A 84 -5.64 -0.60 8.23
CA GLU A 84 -5.39 0.81 8.51
C GLU A 84 -4.57 1.35 7.35
N ASP A 85 -5.03 2.39 6.66
CA ASP A 85 -4.34 2.94 5.49
C ASP A 85 -4.06 1.87 4.41
N THR A 86 -4.97 0.89 4.24
CA THR A 86 -4.83 -0.23 3.29
C THR A 86 -5.55 0.08 1.98
N VAL A 87 -4.94 -0.31 0.86
CA VAL A 87 -5.54 -0.18 -0.49
C VAL A 87 -5.83 -1.54 -1.11
N PHE A 88 -7.02 -1.68 -1.68
CA PHE A 88 -7.41 -2.74 -2.62
C PHE A 88 -7.73 -2.08 -3.97
N GLU A 89 -6.94 -2.36 -5.00
CA GLU A 89 -7.19 -1.82 -6.36
C GLU A 89 -7.35 -2.99 -7.32
N GLY A 90 -8.51 -3.14 -7.97
CA GLY A 90 -8.78 -4.23 -8.91
C GLY A 90 -8.61 -5.63 -8.31
N ALA A 91 -8.73 -5.77 -6.98
CA ALA A 91 -8.54 -7.03 -6.28
C ALA A 91 -9.76 -7.95 -6.50
N ASN A 92 -9.51 -9.24 -6.75
CA ASN A 92 -10.58 -10.24 -6.74
C ASN A 92 -10.92 -10.59 -5.29
N LEU A 93 -12.06 -10.09 -4.84
CA LEU A 93 -12.62 -10.29 -3.50
C LEU A 93 -13.78 -11.31 -3.48
N THR A 94 -13.92 -12.12 -4.53
CA THR A 94 -15.03 -13.06 -4.65
C THR A 94 -15.07 -14.02 -3.47
N SER A 95 -16.20 -14.04 -2.74
CA SER A 95 -16.40 -14.88 -1.55
C SER A 95 -15.38 -14.65 -0.42
N THR A 96 -14.68 -13.51 -0.41
CA THR A 96 -13.80 -13.12 0.70
C THR A 96 -14.64 -12.78 1.93
N ASP A 97 -14.19 -13.20 3.11
CA ASP A 97 -14.91 -12.98 4.37
C ASP A 97 -14.19 -11.97 5.26
N PHE A 98 -14.85 -10.84 5.53
CA PHE A 98 -14.37 -9.75 6.38
C PHE A 98 -14.99 -9.75 7.79
N SER A 99 -15.51 -10.88 8.27
CA SER A 99 -16.17 -11.01 9.59
C SER A 99 -15.39 -10.32 10.71
N ASN A 100 -15.98 -9.32 11.36
CA ASN A 100 -15.38 -8.57 12.47
C ASN A 100 -14.04 -7.88 12.14
N ALA A 101 -13.66 -7.76 10.86
CA ALA A 101 -12.50 -6.99 10.46
C ALA A 101 -12.66 -5.53 10.89
N LYS A 102 -11.53 -4.88 11.18
CA LYS A 102 -11.47 -3.47 11.57
C LYS A 102 -10.88 -2.67 10.42
N PHE A 103 -11.53 -1.57 10.09
CA PHE A 103 -11.15 -0.71 8.98
C PHE A 103 -10.91 0.71 9.50
N LYS A 104 -9.82 1.31 9.05
CA LYS A 104 -9.47 2.73 9.20
C LYS A 104 -8.82 3.15 7.89
N ASN A 105 -9.30 4.22 7.26
CA ASN A 105 -8.75 4.73 5.99
C ASN A 105 -8.51 3.62 4.93
N THR A 106 -9.45 2.69 4.77
CA THR A 106 -9.32 1.58 3.82
C THR A 106 -9.97 1.97 2.49
N ILE A 107 -9.28 1.76 1.38
CA ILE A 107 -9.76 2.17 0.06
C ILE A 107 -9.95 0.95 -0.83
N PHE A 108 -11.11 0.87 -1.48
CA PHE A 108 -11.39 -0.08 -2.55
C PHE A 108 -11.55 0.68 -3.87
N VAL A 109 -10.81 0.31 -4.89
CA VAL A 109 -10.88 0.89 -6.23
C VAL A 109 -11.13 -0.22 -7.24
N GLY A 110 -12.17 -0.13 -8.06
CA GLY A 110 -12.47 -1.08 -9.13
C GLY A 110 -12.60 -2.53 -8.65
N CYS A 111 -13.06 -2.74 -7.42
CA CYS A 111 -13.27 -4.07 -6.84
C CYS A 111 -14.75 -4.46 -6.95
N ASP A 112 -15.03 -5.68 -7.41
CA ASP A 112 -16.37 -6.25 -7.27
C ASP A 112 -16.59 -6.70 -5.81
N LEU A 113 -17.42 -5.93 -5.08
CA LEU A 113 -17.75 -6.18 -3.68
C LEU A 113 -19.05 -6.97 -3.49
N SER A 114 -19.77 -7.30 -4.57
CA SER A 114 -21.12 -7.90 -4.51
C SER A 114 -21.16 -9.26 -3.81
N THR A 115 -20.03 -9.98 -3.79
CA THR A 115 -19.90 -11.30 -3.16
C THR A 115 -18.95 -11.32 -1.96
N ALA A 116 -18.43 -10.15 -1.56
CA ALA A 116 -17.69 -10.02 -0.32
C ALA A 116 -18.66 -10.21 0.86
N LYS A 117 -18.24 -10.98 1.87
CA LYS A 117 -19.06 -11.31 3.02
C LYS A 117 -18.67 -10.45 4.20
N ASN A 118 -19.67 -10.02 4.98
CA ASN A 118 -19.49 -9.28 6.22
C ASN A 118 -18.71 -7.96 6.07
N LEU A 119 -18.84 -7.31 4.91
CA LEU A 119 -18.31 -5.99 4.64
C LEU A 119 -19.47 -4.98 4.69
N ASN A 120 -19.45 -4.07 5.66
CA ASN A 120 -20.41 -2.96 5.70
C ASN A 120 -19.92 -1.85 4.76
N LEU A 121 -20.62 -1.65 3.64
CA LEU A 121 -20.27 -0.64 2.64
C LEU A 121 -20.53 0.79 3.11
N ASP A 122 -21.39 1.00 4.12
CA ASP A 122 -21.67 2.31 4.72
C ASP A 122 -20.65 2.68 5.82
N ASN A 123 -19.60 1.89 6.00
CA ASN A 123 -18.58 2.17 6.99
C ASN A 123 -17.78 3.43 6.59
N LYS A 124 -17.92 4.52 7.35
CA LYS A 124 -17.19 5.79 7.16
C LYS A 124 -15.67 5.68 7.06
N ASN A 125 -15.08 4.57 7.52
CA ASN A 125 -13.65 4.32 7.44
C ASN A 125 -13.23 3.64 6.13
N ILE A 126 -14.18 3.40 5.23
CA ILE A 126 -13.99 2.79 3.92
C ILE A 126 -14.35 3.80 2.84
N LYS A 127 -13.49 3.94 1.84
CA LYS A 127 -13.77 4.68 0.61
C LYS A 127 -13.87 3.68 -0.54
N ILE A 128 -14.88 3.83 -1.38
CA ILE A 128 -15.12 2.93 -2.52
C ILE A 128 -15.18 3.78 -3.78
N PHE A 129 -14.39 3.39 -4.78
CA PHE A 129 -14.38 3.99 -6.10
C PHE A 129 -14.60 2.90 -7.15
N ASP A 130 -15.51 3.14 -8.10
CA ASP A 130 -15.76 2.18 -9.18
C ASP A 130 -14.59 2.11 -10.18
N SER A 131 -13.81 3.20 -10.29
CA SER A 131 -12.64 3.32 -11.15
C SER A 131 -11.53 4.10 -10.46
N MET A 132 -10.34 4.11 -11.06
CA MET A 132 -9.21 4.94 -10.62
C MET A 132 -9.68 6.40 -10.43
N PRO A 133 -9.44 7.03 -9.27
CA PRO A 133 -9.75 8.44 -9.07
C PRO A 133 -9.02 9.33 -10.06
N GLU A 134 -9.69 10.40 -10.49
CA GLU A 134 -9.07 11.40 -11.36
C GLU A 134 -7.89 12.08 -10.66
N LEU A 135 -6.87 12.39 -11.45
CA LEU A 135 -5.72 13.14 -10.96
C LEU A 135 -6.09 14.63 -10.85
N ASN A 136 -6.23 15.12 -9.64
CA ASN A 136 -6.57 16.52 -9.35
C ASN A 136 -5.46 17.19 -8.52
N ILE A 137 -4.41 17.65 -9.22
CA ILE A 137 -3.25 18.36 -8.67
C ILE A 137 -2.85 19.50 -9.62
N SER A 138 -2.09 20.50 -9.16
CA SER A 138 -1.60 21.56 -10.05
C SER A 138 -0.65 21.03 -11.13
N GLU A 139 -0.52 21.80 -12.21
CA GLU A 139 0.48 21.54 -13.26
C GLU A 139 1.91 21.52 -12.70
N GLU A 140 2.18 22.30 -11.65
CA GLU A 140 3.49 22.35 -11.00
C GLU A 140 3.79 21.04 -10.29
N LEU A 141 2.89 20.60 -9.39
CA LEU A 141 3.05 19.33 -8.70
C LEU A 141 3.10 18.15 -9.69
N GLN A 142 2.32 18.20 -10.76
CA GLN A 142 2.38 17.21 -11.83
C GLN A 142 3.77 17.15 -12.49
N LYS A 143 4.39 18.30 -12.82
CA LYS A 143 5.74 18.35 -13.42
C LYS A 143 6.79 17.79 -12.47
N VAL A 144 6.75 18.17 -11.19
CA VAL A 144 7.74 17.71 -10.20
C VAL A 144 7.57 16.22 -9.92
N ALA A 145 6.34 15.73 -9.80
CA ALA A 145 6.04 14.30 -9.69
C ALA A 145 6.58 13.50 -10.88
N GLN A 146 6.41 14.00 -12.10
CA GLN A 146 6.97 13.38 -13.31
C GLN A 146 8.50 13.37 -13.27
N SER A 147 9.12 14.48 -12.85
CA SER A 147 10.57 14.59 -12.66
C SER A 147 11.10 13.63 -11.59
N ALA A 148 10.36 13.39 -10.51
CA ALA A 148 10.74 12.42 -9.48
C ALA A 148 10.79 10.99 -10.03
N MET A 149 9.94 10.65 -11.00
CA MET A 149 9.96 9.34 -11.67
C MET A 149 11.16 9.11 -12.59
N GLU A 150 12.04 10.10 -12.78
CA GLU A 150 13.35 9.87 -13.41
C GLU A 150 14.29 9.05 -12.51
N ASN A 151 14.04 9.04 -11.18
CA ASN A 151 14.73 8.15 -10.25
C ASN A 151 14.32 6.69 -10.53
N GLU A 152 15.31 5.81 -10.74
CA GLU A 152 15.07 4.45 -11.17
C GLU A 152 14.29 3.61 -10.15
N PHE A 153 14.47 3.84 -8.85
CA PHE A 153 13.80 3.09 -7.80
C PHE A 153 12.34 3.52 -7.66
N ILE A 154 12.06 4.82 -7.80
CA ILE A 154 10.69 5.34 -7.87
C ILE A 154 9.97 4.78 -9.09
N LYS A 155 10.61 4.79 -10.26
CA LYS A 155 10.01 4.24 -11.47
C LYS A 155 9.78 2.74 -11.39
N LYS A 156 10.71 1.99 -10.79
CA LYS A 156 10.59 0.53 -10.62
C LYS A 156 9.53 0.13 -9.58
N SER A 157 9.31 0.94 -8.54
CA SER A 157 8.35 0.63 -7.47
C SER A 157 6.90 0.60 -7.94
N ARG A 158 6.58 1.35 -9.02
CA ARG A 158 5.24 1.51 -9.57
C ARG A 158 4.23 2.17 -8.64
N VAL A 159 4.74 2.91 -7.65
CA VAL A 159 3.94 3.55 -6.59
C VAL A 159 3.31 4.86 -7.07
N LEU A 160 4.02 5.65 -7.88
CA LEU A 160 3.52 6.94 -8.38
C LEU A 160 2.92 6.87 -9.79
N ASP A 161 2.95 5.72 -10.46
CA ASP A 161 2.50 5.59 -11.85
C ASP A 161 1.64 4.36 -12.17
N THR A 162 0.73 4.58 -13.11
CA THR A 162 -0.11 3.56 -13.74
C THR A 162 0.68 2.77 -14.78
N LYS A 163 0.15 1.61 -15.22
CA LYS A 163 0.85 0.74 -16.19
C LYS A 163 1.17 1.45 -17.51
N ASP A 164 0.38 2.45 -17.86
CA ASP A 164 0.50 3.24 -19.08
C ASP A 164 1.46 4.43 -18.92
N GLY A 165 2.10 4.58 -17.75
CA GLY A 165 3.12 5.59 -17.47
C GLY A 165 2.58 6.94 -16.98
N ASN A 166 1.26 7.11 -16.94
CA ASN A 166 0.62 8.27 -16.32
C ASN A 166 0.74 8.24 -14.80
N LEU A 167 0.70 9.41 -14.15
CA LEU A 167 0.67 9.49 -12.69
C LEU A 167 -0.55 8.73 -12.12
N ASN A 168 -0.35 8.09 -10.97
CA ASN A 168 -1.38 7.32 -10.30
C ASN A 168 -2.28 8.25 -9.48
N GLY A 169 -3.51 8.50 -9.97
CA GLY A 169 -4.47 9.38 -9.30
C GLY A 169 -4.81 8.98 -7.87
N LEU A 170 -4.88 7.67 -7.57
CA LEU A 170 -5.09 7.18 -6.21
C LEU A 170 -3.92 7.54 -5.29
N SER A 171 -2.69 7.37 -5.75
CA SER A 171 -1.50 7.72 -4.97
C SER A 171 -1.48 9.21 -4.64
N PHE A 172 -1.76 10.08 -5.62
CA PHE A 172 -1.80 11.52 -5.40
C PHE A 172 -2.99 11.96 -4.55
N MET A 173 -4.15 11.33 -4.67
CA MET A 173 -5.27 11.58 -3.76
C MET A 173 -4.89 11.26 -2.30
N ILE A 174 -4.24 10.12 -2.05
CA ILE A 174 -3.79 9.75 -0.69
C ILE A 174 -2.73 10.73 -0.16
N LEU A 175 -1.81 11.15 -1.03
CA LEU A 175 -0.77 12.12 -0.68
C LEU A 175 -1.39 13.50 -0.35
N SER A 176 -2.31 13.99 -1.17
CA SER A 176 -3.00 15.28 -0.95
C SER A 176 -3.97 15.27 0.24
N GLU A 177 -4.42 14.11 0.69
CA GLU A 177 -5.15 13.99 1.96
C GLU A 177 -4.25 14.11 3.20
N LYS A 178 -2.94 13.89 3.03
CA LYS A 178 -1.95 13.91 4.12
C LYS A 178 -1.13 15.18 4.18
N PHE A 179 -0.92 15.82 3.04
CA PHE A 179 0.03 16.90 2.87
C PHE A 179 -0.59 18.01 2.04
N ASP A 180 -0.28 19.26 2.38
CA ASP A 180 -0.58 20.38 1.48
C ASP A 180 0.30 20.32 0.22
N GLU A 181 -0.05 21.15 -0.76
CA GLU A 181 0.57 21.10 -2.08
C GLU A 181 2.04 21.52 -2.08
N ASN A 182 2.43 22.50 -1.25
CA ASN A 182 3.83 22.94 -1.15
C ASN A 182 4.68 21.81 -0.55
N THR A 183 4.18 21.18 0.51
CA THR A 183 4.78 19.99 1.11
C THR A 183 5.02 18.88 0.09
N LEU A 184 4.05 18.64 -0.79
CA LEU A 184 4.21 17.62 -1.82
C LEU A 184 5.24 18.03 -2.88
N ILE A 185 5.28 19.30 -3.30
CA ILE A 185 6.28 19.77 -4.27
C ILE A 185 7.70 19.59 -3.72
N GLU A 186 7.95 20.06 -2.50
CA GLU A 186 9.25 19.91 -1.81
C GLU A 186 9.59 18.43 -1.59
N GLY A 187 8.61 17.66 -1.12
CA GLY A 187 8.74 16.22 -0.90
C GLY A 187 9.09 15.45 -2.18
N MET A 188 8.51 15.80 -3.32
CA MET A 188 8.83 15.17 -4.61
C MET A 188 10.26 15.49 -5.06
N HIS A 189 10.74 16.72 -4.82
CA HIS A 189 12.15 17.07 -5.04
C HIS A 189 13.09 16.29 -4.13
N TYR A 190 12.75 16.18 -2.84
CA TYR A 190 13.51 15.46 -1.85
C TYR A 190 13.63 13.96 -2.17
N ILE A 191 12.50 13.26 -2.38
CA ILE A 191 12.53 11.80 -2.63
C ILE A 191 13.27 11.46 -3.93
N LYS A 192 13.27 12.35 -4.92
CA LYS A 192 14.01 12.15 -6.17
C LYS A 192 15.50 11.97 -5.91
N LEU A 193 16.04 12.75 -4.96
CA LEU A 193 17.46 12.76 -4.59
C LEU A 193 17.80 11.66 -3.57
N GLU A 194 16.93 11.46 -2.58
CA GLU A 194 17.22 10.61 -1.42
C GLU A 194 16.92 9.12 -1.63
N ILE A 195 16.00 8.76 -2.53
CA ILE A 195 15.69 7.36 -2.74
C ILE A 195 16.81 6.68 -3.54
N ASP A 196 17.55 5.82 -2.85
CA ASP A 196 18.71 5.07 -3.36
C ASP A 196 18.54 3.54 -3.33
N LYS A 197 17.33 3.07 -2.97
CA LYS A 197 17.02 1.64 -2.80
C LYS A 197 15.59 1.29 -3.16
N GLU A 198 15.36 0.00 -3.38
CA GLU A 198 14.05 -0.54 -3.70
C GLU A 198 13.05 -0.35 -2.54
N PHE A 199 11.83 0.01 -2.93
CA PHE A 199 10.63 0.07 -2.08
C PHE A 199 9.42 -0.28 -2.94
N HIS A 200 8.25 -0.45 -2.31
CA HIS A 200 7.13 -1.14 -2.98
C HIS A 200 5.74 -0.62 -2.59
N THR A 201 5.65 0.33 -1.67
CA THR A 201 4.38 0.89 -1.19
C THR A 201 4.48 2.40 -1.06
N LEU A 202 3.34 3.08 -1.18
CA LEU A 202 3.19 4.52 -0.99
C LEU A 202 3.57 4.97 0.41
N SER A 203 3.37 4.10 1.41
CA SER A 203 3.78 4.36 2.80
C SER A 203 5.29 4.60 2.98
N TYR A 204 6.13 4.20 2.01
CA TYR A 204 7.54 4.56 2.03
C TYR A 204 7.76 6.03 1.65
N ILE A 205 7.07 6.51 0.60
CA ILE A 205 7.10 7.91 0.17
C ILE A 205 6.52 8.81 1.26
N ILE A 206 5.36 8.45 1.80
CA ILE A 206 4.70 9.21 2.88
C ILE A 206 5.67 9.43 4.05
N ARG A 207 6.34 8.37 4.51
CA ARG A 207 7.29 8.47 5.63
C ARG A 207 8.53 9.31 5.32
N LEU A 208 9.02 9.30 4.08
CA LEU A 208 10.14 10.15 3.70
C LEU A 208 9.75 11.63 3.69
N ILE A 209 8.54 11.95 3.23
CA ILE A 209 8.02 13.31 3.27
C ILE A 209 7.78 13.74 4.73
N GLU A 210 7.20 12.87 5.59
CA GLU A 210 7.07 13.13 7.04
C GLU A 210 8.43 13.42 7.68
N HIS A 211 9.44 12.59 7.42
CA HIS A 211 10.78 12.79 7.99
C HIS A 211 11.50 14.05 7.49
N MET A 212 11.27 14.46 6.25
CA MET A 212 11.81 15.72 5.73
C MET A 212 11.32 16.91 6.59
N TYR A 213 10.04 16.90 6.96
CA TYR A 213 9.42 17.94 7.79
C TYR A 213 9.93 17.96 9.22
N ASP A 214 10.00 16.79 9.87
CA ASP A 214 10.50 16.68 11.24
C ASP A 214 11.92 17.27 11.37
N VAL A 215 12.79 17.00 10.38
CA VAL A 215 14.18 17.51 10.38
C VAL A 215 14.24 19.02 10.12
N THR A 216 13.35 19.57 9.30
CA THR A 216 13.32 21.03 9.05
C THR A 216 12.81 21.82 10.25
N GLU A 217 11.86 21.29 11.02
CA GLU A 217 11.40 21.93 12.26
C GLU A 217 12.50 21.92 13.33
N GLU A 218 13.18 20.78 13.53
CA GLU A 218 14.30 20.68 14.48
C GLU A 218 15.48 21.62 14.12
N ALA A 219 15.76 21.83 12.83
CA ALA A 219 16.83 22.73 12.38
C ALA A 219 16.46 24.21 12.60
N ALA A 220 15.21 24.60 12.34
CA ALA A 220 14.74 25.97 12.56
C ALA A 220 14.77 26.36 14.05
N ASP A 221 14.37 25.45 14.94
CA ASP A 221 14.42 25.69 16.39
C ASP A 221 15.87 25.80 16.91
N SER A 222 16.85 25.17 16.24
CA SER A 222 18.27 25.23 16.64
C SER A 222 19.02 26.48 16.18
N GLU A 223 18.48 27.23 15.20
CA GLU A 223 19.05 28.50 14.73
C GLU A 223 18.49 29.72 15.51
N GLU A 224 17.43 29.53 16.31
CA GLU A 224 16.83 30.56 17.16
C GLU A 224 17.33 30.56 18.63
N GLU A 225 18.20 29.62 19.02
CA GLU A 225 18.89 29.55 20.34
C GLU A 225 20.33 30.09 20.32
#